data_AF-A0A374BTM6-F1
#
_entry.id   AF-A0A374BTM6-F1
#
_cell.length_a   1.000
_cell.length_b   1.000
_cell.length_c   1.000
_cell.angle_alpha   90.00
_cell.angle_beta   90.00
_cell.angle_gamma   90.00
#
_symmetry.space_group_name_H-M   'P 1'
#
loop_
_entity.id
_entity.type
_entity.pdbx_description
1 polymer ?
#
loop_
_entity_poly.entity_id
_entity_poly.type
_entity_poly.pdbx_seq_one_letter_code
_entity_poly.pdbx_strand_id
1 'polypeptide(L)'
;MLTDYSVLISESYDGQHKLLTEELKRNGTKVHICGDTEIELEIGAVKYTPDVIVIDCCKLGYKKLLHFREILHEDDIHPIIYNIYTYDDTETIRILLDYDDILHILMPYNAKNVCHYMLDKLKRIPVDPDILKQNISKEIHRIITSTGINRKHSGYDHIYYMIFLIIFKYNGNKVQIGELYKDIEKQYGKNTAAIERSTRSAIVSGWEKMKPVDKQMLFESCLANGTKPTNAMYINTIALYIKHLYNDQLEMYYKNKNDHT
;
A
#
# COMPACT_ATOMS: atom_id res chain seq x y z
N MET A 1 0.85 -3.04 7.82
CA MET A 1 0.48 -2.84 6.40
C MET A 1 0.24 -1.35 6.25
N LEU A 2 1.05 -0.64 5.47
CA LEU A 2 1.07 0.82 5.37
C LEU A 2 0.70 1.25 3.94
N THR A 3 -0.54 0.96 3.57
CA THR A 3 -1.29 1.86 2.70
C THR A 3 -2.26 2.57 3.63
N ASP A 4 -2.03 3.86 3.86
CA ASP A 4 -2.91 4.71 4.66
C ASP A 4 -4.19 4.97 3.85
N TYR A 5 -5.03 3.94 3.67
CA TYR A 5 -6.29 4.10 2.96
C TYR A 5 -7.14 5.13 3.70
N SER A 6 -7.76 6.03 2.94
CA SER A 6 -8.66 7.06 3.42
C SER A 6 -10.10 6.63 3.13
N VAL A 7 -10.92 6.55 4.17
CA VAL A 7 -12.33 6.19 4.07
C VAL A 7 -13.16 7.34 4.61
N LEU A 8 -14.08 7.85 3.79
CA LEU A 8 -15.09 8.81 4.21
C LEU A 8 -16.40 8.07 4.50
N ILE A 9 -16.94 8.21 5.70
CA ILE A 9 -18.21 7.60 6.10
C ILE A 9 -19.24 8.70 6.33
N SER A 10 -20.29 8.66 5.53
CA SER A 10 -21.49 9.47 5.69
C SER A 10 -22.34 8.89 6.82
N GLU A 11 -22.66 9.69 7.83
CA GLU A 11 -23.56 9.30 8.90
C GLU A 11 -24.73 10.28 9.01
N SER A 12 -25.94 9.74 9.14
CA SER A 12 -27.16 10.54 9.34
C SER A 12 -27.49 10.82 10.81
N TYR A 13 -26.84 10.07 11.71
CA TYR A 13 -26.83 10.29 13.15
C TYR A 13 -25.57 9.68 13.75
N ASP A 14 -25.10 10.24 14.86
CA ASP A 14 -23.84 9.87 15.49
C ASP A 14 -23.77 8.37 15.80
N GLY A 15 -22.75 7.71 15.24
CA GLY A 15 -22.44 6.32 15.52
C GLY A 15 -23.23 5.30 14.70
N GLN A 16 -23.95 5.72 13.64
CA GLN A 16 -24.64 4.82 12.71
C GLN A 16 -23.73 3.68 12.22
N HIS A 17 -22.47 3.97 11.91
CA HIS A 17 -21.48 3.01 11.43
C HIS A 17 -20.33 2.78 12.42
N LYS A 18 -20.56 3.00 13.73
CA LYS A 18 -19.53 2.91 14.78
C LYS A 18 -18.69 1.63 14.71
N LEU A 19 -19.33 0.46 14.57
CA LEU A 19 -18.62 -0.82 14.52
C LEU A 19 -17.71 -0.93 13.29
N LEU A 20 -18.15 -0.42 12.13
CA LEU A 20 -17.34 -0.41 10.91
C LEU A 20 -16.17 0.56 11.06
N THR A 21 -16.41 1.75 11.60
CA THR A 21 -15.37 2.75 11.93
C THR A 21 -14.29 2.15 12.84
N GLU A 22 -14.68 1.41 13.87
CA GLU A 22 -13.75 0.76 14.80
C GLU A 22 -12.94 -0.38 14.15
N GLU A 23 -13.54 -1.19 13.28
CA GLU A 23 -12.82 -2.24 12.53
C GLU A 23 -11.83 -1.62 11.52
N LEU A 24 -12.23 -0.60 10.77
CA LEU A 24 -11.36 0.09 9.81
C LEU A 24 -10.15 0.74 10.50
N LYS A 25 -10.38 1.45 11.61
CA LYS A 25 -9.30 2.06 12.41
C LYS A 25 -8.35 1.01 13.00
N ARG A 26 -8.88 -0.13 13.48
CA ARG A 26 -8.05 -1.26 13.96
C ARG A 26 -7.14 -1.84 12.87
N ASN A 27 -7.55 -1.75 11.61
CA ASN A 27 -6.76 -2.17 10.46
C ASN A 27 -5.83 -1.07 9.90
N GLY A 28 -5.71 0.08 10.59
CA GLY A 28 -4.79 1.15 10.22
C GLY A 28 -5.32 2.15 9.19
N THR A 29 -6.62 2.12 8.91
CA THR A 29 -7.28 3.00 7.94
C THR A 29 -7.52 4.39 8.52
N LYS A 30 -7.31 5.45 7.74
CA LYS A 30 -7.74 6.81 8.07
C LYS A 30 -9.24 6.92 7.82
N VAL A 31 -10.02 7.04 8.90
CA VAL A 31 -11.48 7.14 8.79
C VAL A 31 -11.93 8.56 9.11
N HIS A 32 -12.66 9.15 8.17
CA HIS A 32 -13.28 10.46 8.25
C HIS A 32 -14.80 10.28 8.30
N ILE A 33 -15.47 11.12 9.09
CA ILE A 33 -16.93 11.11 9.22
C ILE A 33 -17.46 12.46 8.73
N CYS A 34 -18.52 12.44 7.93
CA CYS A 34 -19.27 13.62 7.51
C CYS A 34 -20.78 13.40 7.69
N GLY A 35 -21.56 14.48 7.63
CA GLY A 35 -23.01 14.40 7.54
C GLY A 35 -23.46 13.79 6.21
N ASP A 36 -24.76 13.51 6.10
CA ASP A 36 -25.41 12.85 4.96
C ASP A 36 -25.99 13.81 3.91
N THR A 37 -25.71 15.12 4.04
CA THR A 37 -26.06 16.09 3.01
C THR A 37 -25.07 16.07 1.86
N GLU A 38 -25.55 16.35 0.65
CA GLU A 38 -24.75 16.41 -0.58
C GLU A 38 -23.54 17.34 -0.44
N ILE A 39 -23.74 18.53 0.14
CA ILE A 39 -22.67 19.51 0.38
C ILE A 39 -21.62 18.99 1.37
N GLU A 40 -22.03 18.30 2.44
CA GLU A 40 -21.07 17.76 3.42
C GLU A 40 -20.25 16.60 2.84
N LEU A 41 -20.88 15.78 1.99
CA LEU A 41 -20.23 14.73 1.23
C LEU A 41 -19.18 15.29 0.27
N GLU A 42 -19.53 16.32 -0.52
CA GLU A 42 -18.61 17.02 -1.41
C GLU A 42 -17.43 17.63 -0.66
N ILE A 43 -17.69 18.39 0.40
CA ILE A 43 -16.64 18.99 1.23
C ILE A 43 -15.74 17.90 1.82
N GLY A 44 -16.31 16.80 2.31
CA GLY A 44 -15.56 15.67 2.86
C GLY A 44 -14.68 15.00 1.80
N ALA A 45 -15.25 14.72 0.62
CA ALA A 45 -14.56 14.02 -0.46
C ALA A 45 -13.42 14.85 -1.03
N VAL A 46 -13.62 16.13 -1.30
CA VAL A 46 -12.55 17.04 -1.78
C VAL A 46 -11.46 17.23 -0.72
N LYS A 47 -11.85 17.39 0.55
CA LYS A 47 -10.89 17.63 1.63
C LYS A 47 -9.99 16.43 1.93
N TYR A 48 -10.55 15.22 1.87
CA TYR A 48 -9.86 14.01 2.33
C TYR A 48 -9.44 13.07 1.19
N THR A 49 -9.86 13.36 -0.04
CA THR A 49 -9.59 12.57 -1.26
C THR A 49 -9.65 11.07 -0.97
N PRO A 50 -10.80 10.56 -0.50
CA PRO A 50 -10.88 9.21 0.04
C PRO A 50 -10.71 8.16 -1.07
N ASP A 51 -10.15 7.00 -0.72
CA ASP A 51 -10.15 5.82 -1.59
C ASP A 51 -11.52 5.13 -1.57
N VAL A 52 -12.27 5.29 -0.48
CA VAL A 52 -13.61 4.72 -0.29
C VAL A 52 -14.56 5.73 0.31
N ILE A 53 -15.78 5.79 -0.23
CA ILE A 53 -16.91 6.50 0.38
C ILE A 53 -17.94 5.46 0.83
N VAL A 54 -18.38 5.54 2.08
CA VAL A 54 -19.48 4.75 2.62
C VAL A 54 -20.68 5.67 2.79
N ILE A 55 -21.80 5.34 2.14
CA ILE A 55 -22.98 6.20 2.11
C ILE A 55 -24.28 5.40 2.18
N ASP A 56 -25.31 5.99 2.79
CA ASP A 56 -26.69 5.48 2.72
C ASP A 56 -27.46 6.18 1.59
N CYS A 57 -27.61 5.49 0.45
CA CYS A 57 -28.29 6.06 -0.70
C CYS A 57 -29.81 6.14 -0.51
N CYS A 58 -30.42 5.41 0.43
CA CYS A 58 -31.86 5.49 0.65
C CYS A 58 -32.30 6.89 1.07
N LYS A 59 -31.43 7.63 1.77
CA LYS A 59 -31.69 9.03 2.16
C LYS A 59 -31.28 10.05 1.09
N LEU A 60 -30.11 9.88 0.49
CA LEU A 60 -29.62 10.83 -0.52
C LEU A 60 -30.43 10.76 -1.82
N GLY A 61 -30.82 9.54 -2.23
CA GLY A 61 -31.45 9.24 -3.51
C GLY A 61 -30.41 9.02 -4.62
N TYR A 62 -30.64 8.01 -5.46
CA TYR A 62 -29.66 7.56 -6.46
C TYR A 62 -29.22 8.63 -7.45
N LYS A 63 -30.14 9.53 -7.86
CA LYS A 63 -29.81 10.61 -8.81
C LYS A 63 -28.75 11.56 -8.25
N LYS A 64 -28.87 11.89 -6.97
CA LYS A 64 -27.90 12.74 -6.29
C LYS A 64 -26.59 12.03 -6.05
N LEU A 65 -26.63 10.73 -5.72
CA LEU A 65 -25.41 9.92 -5.64
C LEU A 65 -24.64 9.90 -6.97
N LEU A 66 -25.35 9.71 -8.08
CA LEU A 66 -24.74 9.71 -9.41
C LEU A 66 -24.19 11.09 -9.80
N HIS A 67 -24.93 12.16 -9.50
CA HIS A 67 -24.45 13.53 -9.72
C HIS A 67 -23.19 13.85 -8.89
N PHE A 68 -23.21 13.52 -7.61
CA PHE A 68 -22.06 13.64 -6.71
C PHE A 68 -20.85 12.89 -7.26
N ARG A 69 -21.03 11.66 -7.74
CA ARG A 69 -19.98 10.86 -8.38
C ARG A 69 -19.40 11.54 -9.63
N GLU A 70 -20.24 12.14 -10.47
CA GLU A 70 -19.79 12.89 -11.65
C GLU A 70 -18.91 14.07 -11.25
N ILE A 71 -19.30 14.85 -10.22
CA ILE A 71 -18.51 15.97 -9.69
C ILE A 71 -17.13 15.48 -9.21
N LEU A 72 -17.08 14.37 -8.47
CA LEU A 72 -15.79 13.82 -8.01
C LEU A 72 -14.88 13.45 -9.17
N HIS A 73 -15.43 12.87 -10.23
CA HIS A 73 -14.66 12.48 -11.42
C HIS A 73 -14.13 13.70 -12.20
N GLU A 74 -14.87 14.81 -12.23
CA GLU A 74 -14.39 16.06 -12.81
C GLU A 74 -13.15 16.62 -12.06
N ASP A 75 -13.06 16.35 -10.75
CA ASP A 75 -11.94 16.71 -9.88
C ASP A 75 -10.83 15.63 -9.81
N ASP A 76 -10.84 14.61 -10.66
CA ASP A 76 -9.89 13.47 -10.67
C ASP A 76 -9.90 12.65 -9.36
N ILE A 77 -11.05 12.62 -8.67
CA ILE A 77 -11.28 11.84 -7.45
C ILE A 77 -12.15 10.62 -7.80
N HIS A 78 -11.57 9.41 -7.73
CA HIS A 78 -12.23 8.17 -8.15
C HIS A 78 -12.35 7.14 -7.01
N PRO A 79 -13.21 7.37 -5.99
CA PRO A 79 -13.36 6.46 -4.86
C PRO A 79 -14.21 5.24 -5.23
N ILE A 80 -13.98 4.10 -4.55
CA ILE A 80 -15.01 3.05 -4.50
C ILE A 80 -16.13 3.52 -3.57
N ILE A 81 -17.36 3.54 -4.06
CA ILE A 81 -18.54 3.93 -3.28
C ILE A 81 -19.23 2.68 -2.75
N TYR A 82 -19.28 2.51 -1.43
CA TYR A 82 -20.11 1.51 -0.77
C TYR A 82 -21.45 2.12 -0.35
N ASN A 83 -22.49 1.81 -1.11
CA ASN A 83 -23.87 2.10 -0.79
C ASN A 83 -24.41 1.10 0.24
N ILE A 84 -24.63 1.56 1.46
CA ILE A 84 -25.33 0.83 2.52
C ILE A 84 -26.83 1.10 2.35
N TYR A 85 -27.64 0.05 2.26
CA TYR A 85 -29.07 0.19 2.01
C TYR A 85 -29.93 -0.76 2.85
N THR A 86 -31.19 -0.39 3.03
CA THR A 86 -32.24 -1.24 3.61
C THR A 86 -33.15 -1.79 2.51
N TYR A 87 -33.91 -2.85 2.80
CA TYR A 87 -34.67 -3.68 1.84
C TYR A 87 -35.71 -2.96 0.95
N ASP A 88 -35.91 -1.66 1.09
CA ASP A 88 -37.10 -0.97 0.57
C ASP A 88 -36.97 -0.32 -0.82
N ASP A 89 -35.82 -0.44 -1.52
CA ASP A 89 -35.67 0.16 -2.85
C ASP A 89 -34.90 -0.69 -3.88
N THR A 90 -35.57 -1.73 -4.38
CA THR A 90 -35.04 -2.65 -5.40
C THR A 90 -34.73 -1.99 -6.74
N GLU A 91 -35.45 -0.93 -7.12
CA GLU A 91 -35.24 -0.23 -8.39
C GLU A 91 -33.97 0.62 -8.34
N THR A 92 -33.74 1.33 -7.23
CA THR A 92 -32.47 2.06 -7.01
C THR A 92 -31.26 1.14 -7.07
N ILE A 93 -31.31 -0.02 -6.42
CA ILE A 93 -30.20 -0.99 -6.48
C ILE A 93 -29.99 -1.46 -7.91
N ARG A 94 -31.06 -1.77 -8.65
CA ARG A 94 -30.94 -2.22 -10.04
C ARG A 94 -30.24 -1.19 -10.92
N ILE A 95 -30.54 0.09 -10.75
CA ILE A 95 -29.89 1.18 -11.49
C ILE A 95 -28.41 1.30 -11.12
N LEU A 96 -28.09 1.19 -9.83
CA LEU A 96 -26.72 1.37 -9.34
C LEU A 96 -25.81 0.17 -9.65
N LEU A 97 -26.37 -1.02 -9.91
CA LEU A 97 -25.60 -2.20 -10.33
C LEU A 97 -24.90 -2.03 -11.69
N ASP A 98 -25.30 -1.05 -12.51
CA ASP A 98 -24.63 -0.74 -13.78
C ASP A 98 -23.29 0.02 -13.59
N TYR A 99 -22.89 0.33 -12.34
CA TYR A 99 -21.70 1.09 -12.00
C TYR A 99 -20.70 0.23 -11.19
N ASP A 100 -19.57 -0.13 -11.80
CA ASP A 100 -18.58 -1.05 -11.22
C ASP A 100 -17.88 -0.53 -9.94
N ASP A 101 -17.83 0.79 -9.79
CA ASP A 101 -17.28 1.50 -8.64
C ASP A 101 -18.30 1.74 -7.53
N ILE A 102 -19.57 1.37 -7.73
CA ILE A 102 -20.62 1.40 -6.70
C ILE A 102 -20.92 -0.03 -6.23
N LEU A 103 -20.73 -0.26 -4.94
CA LEU A 103 -20.89 -1.56 -4.29
C LEU A 103 -21.96 -1.49 -3.22
N HIS A 104 -22.63 -2.61 -3.01
CA HIS A 104 -23.87 -2.65 -2.24
C HIS A 104 -23.71 -3.47 -0.96
N ILE A 105 -24.09 -2.88 0.18
CA ILE A 105 -24.11 -3.55 1.48
C ILE A 105 -25.53 -3.48 2.05
N LEU A 106 -26.14 -4.64 2.22
CA LEU A 106 -27.46 -4.77 2.82
C LEU A 106 -27.37 -4.74 4.35
N MET A 107 -28.23 -3.93 4.97
CA MET A 107 -28.42 -3.93 6.43
C MET A 107 -29.33 -5.08 6.90
N PRO A 108 -29.07 -5.68 8.08
CA PRO A 108 -27.89 -5.48 8.92
C PRO A 108 -26.66 -6.20 8.36
N TYR A 109 -25.47 -5.61 8.49
CA TYR A 109 -24.21 -6.22 8.05
C TYR A 109 -23.27 -6.55 9.21
N ASN A 110 -22.34 -7.47 8.97
CA ASN A 110 -21.24 -7.74 9.88
C ASN A 110 -20.06 -6.80 9.56
N ALA A 111 -19.77 -5.86 10.48
CA ALA A 111 -18.75 -4.84 10.28
C ALA A 111 -17.34 -5.40 10.00
N LYS A 112 -16.98 -6.52 10.63
CA LYS A 112 -15.68 -7.17 10.43
C LYS A 112 -15.57 -7.75 9.01
N ASN A 113 -16.63 -8.38 8.52
CA ASN A 113 -16.66 -8.95 7.17
C ASN A 113 -16.66 -7.85 6.10
N VAL A 114 -17.44 -6.79 6.30
CA VAL A 114 -17.46 -5.62 5.40
C VAL A 114 -16.09 -4.95 5.36
N CYS A 115 -15.48 -4.69 6.51
CA CYS A 115 -14.12 -4.13 6.59
C CYS A 115 -13.10 -5.02 5.86
N HIS A 116 -13.18 -6.35 6.04
CA HIS A 116 -12.30 -7.28 5.35
C HIS A 116 -12.46 -7.20 3.83
N TYR A 117 -13.69 -7.21 3.32
CA TYR A 117 -13.99 -7.12 1.89
C TYR A 117 -13.56 -5.78 1.28
N MET A 118 -13.81 -4.67 1.97
CA MET A 118 -13.35 -3.34 1.57
C MET A 118 -11.84 -3.29 1.39
N LEU A 119 -11.09 -3.74 2.40
CA LEU A 119 -9.63 -3.71 2.38
C LEU A 119 -9.03 -4.68 1.35
N ASP A 120 -9.65 -5.84 1.15
CA ASP A 120 -9.25 -6.79 0.12
C ASP A 120 -9.44 -6.21 -1.29
N LYS A 121 -10.54 -5.50 -1.54
CA LYS A 121 -10.78 -4.85 -2.83
C LYS A 121 -9.82 -3.69 -3.07
N LEU A 122 -9.57 -2.85 -2.06
CA LEU A 122 -8.60 -1.74 -2.15
C LEU A 122 -7.19 -2.21 -2.51
N LYS A 123 -6.74 -3.33 -1.95
CA LYS A 123 -5.42 -3.92 -2.28
C LYS A 123 -5.28 -4.36 -3.74
N ARG A 124 -6.41 -4.60 -4.41
CA ARG A 124 -6.47 -5.05 -5.81
C ARG A 124 -6.75 -3.91 -6.78
N ILE A 125 -6.90 -2.67 -6.32
CA ILE A 125 -6.96 -1.52 -7.23
C ILE A 125 -5.54 -1.32 -7.81
N PRO A 126 -5.40 -1.21 -9.14
CA PRO A 126 -4.11 -0.86 -9.73
C PRO A 126 -3.65 0.48 -9.17
N VAL A 127 -2.52 0.48 -8.48
CA VAL A 127 -1.86 1.72 -8.08
C VAL A 127 -1.07 2.24 -9.27
N ASP A 128 -1.13 3.56 -9.50
CA ASP A 128 -0.29 4.21 -10.49
C ASP A 128 1.19 3.74 -10.34
N PRO A 129 1.84 3.31 -11.44
CA PRO A 129 3.20 2.78 -11.41
C PRO A 129 4.23 3.67 -10.68
N ASP A 130 4.11 4.99 -10.83
CA ASP A 130 5.05 5.93 -10.23
C ASP A 130 4.73 6.20 -8.77
N ILE A 131 3.45 6.24 -8.38
CA ILE A 131 3.04 6.24 -6.96
C ILE A 131 3.55 4.97 -6.26
N LEU A 132 3.40 3.79 -6.88
CA LEU A 132 3.88 2.53 -6.34
C LEU A 132 5.41 2.55 -6.15
N LYS A 133 6.17 3.01 -7.16
CA LYS A 133 7.63 3.19 -7.06
C LYS A 133 8.00 4.13 -5.92
N GLN A 134 7.30 5.24 -5.75
CA GLN A 134 7.56 6.19 -4.66
C GLN A 134 7.30 5.59 -3.28
N ASN A 135 6.19 4.86 -3.11
CA ASN A 135 5.84 4.21 -1.86
C ASN A 135 6.86 3.14 -1.47
N ILE A 136 7.22 2.26 -2.42
CA ILE A 136 8.24 1.25 -2.20
C ILE A 136 9.61 1.90 -1.94
N SER A 137 9.94 2.99 -2.63
CA SER A 137 11.19 3.74 -2.40
C SER A 137 11.29 4.27 -0.97
N LYS A 138 10.20 4.83 -0.43
CA LYS A 138 10.14 5.27 0.98
C LYS A 138 10.28 4.08 1.93
N GLU A 139 9.66 2.95 1.61
CA GLU A 139 9.70 1.74 2.44
C GLU A 139 11.09 1.09 2.48
N ILE A 140 11.80 1.00 1.34
CA ILE A 140 13.20 0.55 1.28
C ILE A 140 14.05 1.42 2.22
N HIS A 141 13.91 2.75 2.14
CA HIS A 141 14.64 3.67 3.01
C HIS A 141 14.33 3.42 4.49
N ARG A 142 13.05 3.27 4.84
CA ARG A 142 12.59 3.03 6.20
C ARG A 142 13.19 1.76 6.80
N ILE A 143 13.15 0.65 6.06
CA ILE A 143 13.67 -0.66 6.50
C ILE A 143 15.19 -0.63 6.61
N ILE A 144 15.91 -0.12 5.60
CA ILE A 144 17.38 -0.01 5.68
C ILE A 144 17.79 0.82 6.91
N THR A 145 17.08 1.92 7.17
CA THR A 145 17.35 2.78 8.33
C THR A 145 17.04 2.10 9.66
N SER A 146 15.95 1.31 9.75
CA SER A 146 15.64 0.55 10.97
C SER A 146 16.69 -0.51 11.28
N THR A 147 17.35 -1.05 10.26
CA THR A 147 18.49 -1.97 10.44
C THR A 147 19.81 -1.29 10.82
N GLY A 148 19.81 0.01 11.09
CA GLY A 148 20.98 0.77 11.54
C GLY A 148 21.87 1.32 10.42
N ILE A 149 21.48 1.16 9.15
CA ILE A 149 22.20 1.69 7.99
C ILE A 149 21.54 2.98 7.51
N ASN A 150 22.30 4.05 7.40
CA ASN A 150 21.82 5.36 6.92
C ASN A 150 22.77 5.96 5.88
N ARG A 151 22.39 7.10 5.29
CA ARG A 151 23.14 7.81 4.23
C ARG A 151 24.59 8.17 4.56
N LYS A 152 25.01 8.16 5.84
CA LYS A 152 26.42 8.36 6.21
C LYS A 152 27.31 7.17 5.88
N HIS A 153 26.73 5.99 5.66
CA HIS A 153 27.47 4.80 5.25
C HIS A 153 27.66 4.84 3.74
N SER A 154 28.90 4.70 3.27
CA SER A 154 29.23 4.74 1.84
C SER A 154 28.54 3.65 0.99
N GLY A 155 28.11 2.54 1.63
CA GLY A 155 27.36 1.47 0.98
C GLY A 155 25.84 1.69 0.92
N TYR A 156 25.31 2.74 1.56
CA TYR A 156 23.86 2.96 1.67
C TYR A 156 23.18 3.05 0.30
N ASP A 157 23.66 3.91 -0.60
CA ASP A 157 23.02 4.11 -1.91
C ASP A 157 23.11 2.86 -2.78
N HIS A 158 24.20 2.09 -2.66
CA HIS A 158 24.34 0.82 -3.36
C HIS A 158 23.31 -0.21 -2.85
N ILE A 159 23.14 -0.35 -1.53
CA ILE A 159 22.16 -1.27 -0.92
C ILE A 159 20.75 -0.88 -1.34
N TYR A 160 20.41 0.40 -1.18
CA TYR A 160 19.12 0.95 -1.57
C TYR A 160 18.79 0.63 -3.02
N TYR A 161 19.72 0.94 -3.94
CA TYR A 161 19.47 0.76 -5.36
C TYR A 161 19.45 -0.71 -5.78
N MET A 162 20.26 -1.58 -5.17
CA MET A 162 20.19 -3.03 -5.42
C MET A 162 18.83 -3.62 -5.03
N ILE A 163 18.27 -3.22 -3.88
CA ILE A 163 16.93 -3.66 -3.46
C ILE A 163 15.87 -3.14 -4.44
N PHE A 164 15.97 -1.87 -4.83
CA PHE A 164 15.07 -1.27 -5.82
C PHE A 164 15.11 -2.01 -7.17
N LEU A 165 16.30 -2.35 -7.66
CA LEU A 165 16.47 -3.13 -8.89
C LEU A 165 15.85 -4.52 -8.77
N ILE A 166 16.07 -5.23 -7.66
CA ILE A 166 15.44 -6.54 -7.45
C ILE A 166 13.92 -6.43 -7.64
N ILE A 167 13.29 -5.43 -7.02
CA ILE A 167 11.84 -5.26 -7.08
C ILE A 167 11.39 -4.91 -8.50
N PHE A 168 11.92 -3.86 -9.12
CA PHE A 168 11.33 -3.31 -10.36
C PHE A 168 11.95 -3.80 -11.67
N LYS A 169 13.25 -4.12 -11.65
CA LYS A 169 13.96 -4.65 -12.83
C LYS A 169 13.85 -6.16 -12.89
N TYR A 170 13.99 -6.84 -11.74
CA TYR A 170 14.01 -8.30 -11.65
C TYR A 170 12.70 -8.90 -11.11
N ASN A 171 11.61 -8.14 -11.11
CA ASN A 171 10.27 -8.55 -10.69
C ASN A 171 10.21 -9.22 -9.30
N GLY A 172 11.06 -8.74 -8.39
CA GLY A 172 11.20 -9.25 -7.03
C GLY A 172 11.77 -10.68 -6.94
N ASN A 173 12.38 -11.18 -8.01
CA ASN A 173 13.03 -12.49 -8.00
C ASN A 173 14.42 -12.40 -7.36
N LYS A 174 14.85 -13.48 -6.72
CA LYS A 174 16.19 -13.56 -6.13
C LYS A 174 17.24 -13.43 -7.23
N VAL A 175 18.18 -12.51 -7.07
CA VAL A 175 19.25 -12.25 -8.04
C VAL A 175 20.60 -12.61 -7.44
N GLN A 176 21.52 -13.10 -8.28
CA GLN A 176 22.90 -13.29 -7.87
C GLN A 176 23.55 -11.93 -7.61
N ILE A 177 24.26 -11.81 -6.48
CA ILE A 177 24.81 -10.52 -6.05
C ILE A 177 25.80 -9.92 -7.08
N GLY A 178 26.53 -10.77 -7.81
CA GLY A 178 27.46 -10.32 -8.86
C GLY A 178 26.76 -9.63 -10.04
N GLU A 179 25.52 -10.02 -10.37
CA GLU A 179 24.74 -9.33 -11.40
C GLU A 179 24.29 -7.95 -10.93
N LEU A 180 23.87 -7.85 -9.67
CA LEU A 180 23.51 -6.56 -9.06
C LEU A 180 24.72 -5.62 -9.02
N TYR A 181 25.91 -6.11 -8.69
CA TYR A 181 27.12 -5.27 -8.71
C TYR A 181 27.42 -4.68 -10.08
N LYS A 182 27.21 -5.43 -11.17
CA LYS A 182 27.36 -4.91 -12.55
C LYS A 182 26.38 -3.77 -12.84
N ASP A 183 25.14 -3.88 -12.36
CA ASP A 183 24.15 -2.80 -12.50
C ASP A 183 24.55 -1.55 -11.70
N ILE A 184 25.04 -1.72 -10.46
CA ILE A 184 25.53 -0.61 -9.65
C ILE A 184 26.76 0.04 -10.29
N GLU A 185 27.68 -0.75 -10.84
CA GLU A 185 28.85 -0.24 -11.57
C GLU A 185 28.44 0.61 -12.77
N LYS A 186 27.47 0.14 -13.57
CA LYS A 186 26.91 0.92 -14.68
C LYS A 186 26.25 2.23 -14.23
N GLN A 187 25.53 2.21 -13.11
CA GLN A 187 24.83 3.38 -12.58
C GLN A 187 25.76 4.43 -11.98
N TYR A 188 26.79 4.01 -11.23
CA TYR A 188 27.63 4.89 -10.42
C TYR A 188 29.07 5.06 -10.95
N GLY A 189 29.46 4.35 -12.00
CA GLY A 189 30.81 4.40 -12.57
C GLY A 189 31.91 3.91 -11.62
N LYS A 190 31.56 3.08 -10.62
CA LYS A 190 32.50 2.56 -9.61
C LYS A 190 32.83 1.10 -9.86
N ASN A 191 34.08 0.72 -9.62
CA ASN A 191 34.52 -0.67 -9.68
C ASN A 191 33.71 -1.57 -8.72
N THR A 192 33.25 -2.72 -9.22
CA THR A 192 32.60 -3.80 -8.47
C THR A 192 33.23 -4.09 -7.10
N ALA A 193 34.56 -4.16 -7.00
CA ALA A 193 35.23 -4.46 -5.72
C ALA A 193 35.04 -3.36 -4.66
N ALA A 194 34.94 -2.09 -5.08
CA ALA A 194 34.65 -0.97 -4.19
C ALA A 194 33.18 -0.96 -3.75
N ILE A 195 32.27 -1.32 -4.66
CA ILE A 195 30.84 -1.49 -4.36
C ILE A 195 30.66 -2.59 -3.31
N GLU A 196 31.26 -3.77 -3.52
CA GLU A 196 31.17 -4.90 -2.59
C GLU A 196 31.67 -4.53 -1.19
N ARG A 197 32.86 -3.92 -1.09
CA ARG A 197 33.45 -3.52 0.20
C ARG A 197 32.60 -2.50 0.95
N SER A 198 32.12 -1.47 0.26
CA SER A 198 31.28 -0.43 0.88
C SER A 198 29.93 -0.99 1.34
N THR A 199 29.29 -1.84 0.53
CA THR A 199 28.09 -2.58 0.91
C THR A 199 28.34 -3.47 2.12
N ARG A 200 29.44 -4.24 2.14
CA ARG A 200 29.78 -5.13 3.25
C ARG A 200 30.00 -4.35 4.55
N SER A 201 30.75 -3.26 4.48
CA SER A 201 31.02 -2.40 5.63
C SER A 201 29.74 -1.82 6.23
N ALA A 202 28.82 -1.34 5.39
CA ALA A 202 27.52 -0.85 5.81
C ALA A 202 26.67 -1.93 6.50
N ILE A 203 26.56 -3.12 5.91
CA ILE A 203 25.78 -4.23 6.47
C ILE A 203 26.36 -4.71 7.81
N VAL A 204 27.69 -4.82 7.93
CA VAL A 204 28.33 -5.18 9.20
C VAL A 204 28.04 -4.12 10.26
N SER A 205 28.19 -2.84 9.94
CA SER A 205 27.90 -1.75 10.88
C SER A 205 26.43 -1.72 11.30
N GLY A 206 25.52 -1.92 10.35
CA GLY A 206 24.07 -2.00 10.62
C GLY A 206 23.73 -3.19 11.51
N TRP A 207 24.28 -4.37 11.22
CA TRP A 207 24.07 -5.58 12.03
C TRP A 207 24.40 -5.37 13.51
N GLU A 208 25.50 -4.68 13.85
CA GLU A 208 25.83 -4.43 15.25
C GLU A 208 24.82 -3.51 15.96
N LYS A 209 24.17 -2.61 15.22
CA LYS A 209 23.22 -1.62 15.75
C LYS A 209 21.75 -2.06 15.67
N MET A 210 21.45 -3.07 14.86
CA MET A 210 20.09 -3.56 14.62
C MET A 210 19.48 -4.13 15.91
N LYS A 211 18.21 -3.78 16.18
CA LYS A 211 17.50 -4.27 17.37
C LYS A 211 17.32 -5.80 17.30
N PRO A 212 17.35 -6.52 18.44
CA PRO A 212 17.16 -7.97 18.46
C PRO A 212 15.87 -8.44 17.76
N VAL A 213 14.77 -7.69 17.93
CA VAL A 213 13.49 -8.00 17.29
C VAL A 213 13.58 -7.95 15.76
N ASP A 214 14.28 -6.94 15.21
CA ASP A 214 14.46 -6.80 13.77
C ASP A 214 15.40 -7.89 13.22
N LYS A 215 16.45 -8.26 13.99
CA LYS A 215 17.33 -9.39 13.66
C LYS A 215 16.57 -10.70 13.59
N GLN A 216 15.72 -10.96 14.58
CA GLN A 216 14.90 -12.17 14.61
C GLN A 216 13.91 -12.19 13.44
N MET A 217 13.23 -11.07 13.20
CA MET A 217 12.21 -10.98 12.16
C MET A 217 12.76 -11.12 10.74
N LEU A 218 13.89 -10.48 10.44
CA LEU A 218 14.46 -10.46 9.08
C LEU A 218 15.53 -11.53 8.86
N PHE A 219 16.28 -11.89 9.90
CA PHE A 219 17.51 -12.67 9.80
C PHE A 219 17.60 -13.76 10.86
N GLU A 220 16.49 -14.45 11.14
CA GLU A 220 16.38 -15.52 12.16
C GLU A 220 17.52 -16.54 12.05
N SER A 221 17.81 -17.00 10.83
CA SER A 221 18.88 -17.98 10.58
C SER A 221 20.28 -17.45 10.90
N CYS A 222 20.55 -16.17 10.68
CA CYS A 222 21.81 -15.55 11.08
C CYS A 222 21.93 -15.48 12.60
N LEU A 223 20.84 -15.10 13.27
CA LEU A 223 20.78 -14.99 14.73
C LEU A 223 20.99 -16.36 15.40
N ALA A 224 20.28 -17.40 14.94
CA ALA A 224 20.40 -18.76 15.46
C ALA A 224 21.82 -19.33 15.30
N ASN A 225 22.48 -19.02 14.19
CA ASN A 225 23.83 -19.50 13.90
C ASN A 225 24.95 -18.60 14.43
N GLY A 226 24.62 -17.48 15.10
CA GLY A 226 25.63 -16.52 15.56
C GLY A 226 26.43 -15.86 14.42
N THR A 227 25.86 -15.78 13.22
CA THR A 227 26.52 -15.24 12.03
C THR A 227 25.95 -13.87 11.64
N LYS A 228 26.69 -13.11 10.83
CA LYS A 228 26.20 -11.85 10.23
C LYS A 228 25.69 -12.16 8.81
N PRO A 229 24.63 -11.48 8.33
CA PRO A 229 24.16 -11.68 6.97
C PRO A 229 25.26 -11.32 5.96
N THR A 230 25.35 -12.11 4.89
CA THR A 230 26.17 -11.77 3.72
C THR A 230 25.50 -10.63 2.94
N ASN A 231 26.24 -10.00 2.01
CA ASN A 231 25.67 -8.95 1.15
C ASN A 231 24.43 -9.48 0.39
N ALA A 232 24.55 -10.68 -0.19
CA ALA A 232 23.47 -11.33 -0.91
C ALA A 232 22.26 -11.64 -0.01
N MET A 233 22.49 -12.19 1.19
CA MET A 233 21.40 -12.50 2.13
C MET A 233 20.67 -11.23 2.55
N TYR A 234 21.39 -10.19 2.99
CA TYR A 234 20.79 -8.95 3.45
C TYR A 234 19.90 -8.30 2.38
N ILE A 235 20.44 -8.14 1.17
CA ILE A 235 19.74 -7.47 0.06
C ILE A 235 18.52 -8.28 -0.39
N ASN A 236 18.66 -9.59 -0.60
CA ASN A 236 17.54 -10.42 -1.04
C ASN A 236 16.46 -10.58 0.04
N THR A 237 16.84 -10.67 1.32
CA THR A 237 15.87 -10.74 2.43
C THR A 237 15.00 -9.49 2.48
N ILE A 238 15.60 -8.29 2.42
CA ILE A 238 14.82 -7.05 2.47
C ILE A 238 13.94 -6.92 1.22
N ALA A 239 14.47 -7.24 0.05
CA ALA A 239 13.68 -7.21 -1.18
C ALA A 239 12.49 -8.19 -1.12
N LEU A 240 12.68 -9.39 -0.59
CA LEU A 240 11.62 -10.38 -0.41
C LEU A 240 10.58 -9.91 0.62
N TYR A 241 11.02 -9.32 1.72
CA TYR A 241 10.13 -8.77 2.74
C TYR A 241 9.24 -7.66 2.16
N ILE A 242 9.82 -6.74 1.38
CA ILE A 242 9.05 -5.67 0.71
C ILE A 242 8.11 -6.26 -0.35
N LYS A 243 8.57 -7.24 -1.14
CA LYS A 243 7.71 -7.95 -2.09
C LYS A 243 6.48 -8.53 -1.40
N HIS A 244 6.65 -9.14 -0.23
CA HIS A 244 5.54 -9.69 0.53
C HIS A 244 4.59 -8.59 1.06
N LEU A 245 5.12 -7.46 1.51
CA LEU A 245 4.31 -6.32 1.97
C LEU A 245 3.45 -5.69 0.85
N TYR A 246 3.95 -5.72 -0.39
CA TYR A 246 3.33 -5.09 -1.56
C TYR A 246 2.88 -6.14 -2.60
N ASN A 247 2.59 -7.38 -2.18
CA ASN A 247 2.43 -8.51 -3.10
C ASN A 247 1.40 -8.24 -4.21
N ASP A 248 0.19 -7.86 -3.83
CA ASP A 248 -0.93 -7.68 -4.77
C ASP A 248 -0.62 -6.56 -5.77
N GLN A 249 -0.13 -5.41 -5.28
CA GLN A 249 0.23 -4.25 -6.10
C GLN A 249 1.38 -4.56 -7.06
N LEU A 250 2.39 -5.31 -6.60
CA LEU A 250 3.53 -5.70 -7.43
C LEU A 250 3.15 -6.76 -8.46
N GLU A 251 2.30 -7.74 -8.12
CA GLU A 251 1.78 -8.70 -9.09
C GLU A 251 1.05 -8.02 -10.24
N MET A 252 0.22 -7.02 -9.93
CA MET A 252 -0.46 -6.21 -10.95
C MET A 252 0.53 -5.39 -11.78
N TYR A 253 1.49 -4.73 -11.13
CA TYR A 253 2.53 -3.97 -11.81
C TYR A 253 3.34 -4.85 -12.78
N TYR A 254 3.69 -6.08 -12.39
CA TYR A 254 4.44 -6.99 -13.25
C TYR A 254 3.62 -7.51 -14.44
N LYS A 255 2.33 -7.78 -14.25
CA LYS A 255 1.42 -8.20 -15.34
C LYS A 255 1.33 -7.11 -16.41
N ASN A 256 1.00 -5.88 -16.00
CA ASN A 256 0.83 -4.75 -16.93
C ASN A 256 2.13 -4.42 -17.69
N LYS A 257 3.30 -4.65 -17.08
CA LYS A 257 4.59 -4.46 -17.75
C LYS A 257 4.84 -5.49 -18.85
N ASN A 258 4.42 -6.73 -18.65
CA ASN A 258 4.63 -7.82 -19.62
C ASN A 258 3.65 -7.73 -20.80
N ASP A 259 2.45 -7.18 -20.60
CA ASP A 259 1.45 -6.99 -21.66
C ASP A 259 1.82 -5.87 -22.66
N HIS A 260 2.86 -5.09 -22.35
CA HIS A 260 3.37 -3.99 -23.18
C HIS A 260 4.78 -4.24 -23.76
N THR A 261 5.25 -5.49 -23.74
CA THR A 261 6.51 -5.96 -24.36
C THR A 261 6.24 -7.08 -25.35
#